data_AF-A0A9P6D854-F1
#
_entry.id   AF-A0A9P6D854-F1
#
_cell.length_a   1.000
_cell.length_b   1.000
_cell.length_c   1.000
_cell.angle_alpha   90.00
_cell.angle_beta   90.00
_cell.angle_gamma   90.00
#
_symmetry.space_group_name_H-M   'P 1'
#
loop_
_entity.id
_entity.type
_entity.pdbx_description
1 polymer ?
#
loop_
_entity_poly.entity_id
_entity_poly.type
_entity_poly.pdbx_seq_one_letter_code
_entity_poly.pdbx_strand_id
1 'polypeptide(L)'
;MTYAFGRLHGLGPTPWHSSEDGAGTEGNPSVSTQVSSYMLSLRRRKVQNGEIAVSARAVTSDLLKKVYDFNHQTHSPADLDNWGGPRNRSLLFSAFTLAFICFLRVDEVLKIQFHEIEILSEDKLVVSLPFRKTDQFGDIKPFHLKALRPEYQHVCPVRAFAAWVMVLKEFNIKEGYVFRRMDTQDRPLSNNQPMTSEQFLERFRNTLLDVKIDPYPYGTHSFRRGGCQFLAQELRWPLKRLCEWGGWSTEFTHLTIVKYLISWNDEPSEDREEFFNMDRPPALKCWVCGRSCHCA
;
A
#
# COMPACT_ATOMS: atom_id res chain seq x y z
N MET A 1 -16.89 -11.22 8.64
CA MET A 1 -18.06 -11.06 7.75
C MET A 1 -19.36 -11.45 8.45
N THR A 2 -19.41 -12.58 9.17
CA THR A 2 -20.62 -13.04 9.88
C THR A 2 -21.24 -12.06 10.86
N TYR A 3 -20.39 -11.37 11.64
CA TYR A 3 -20.83 -10.31 12.53
C TYR A 3 -21.48 -9.11 11.80
N ALA A 4 -20.96 -8.75 10.62
CA ALA A 4 -21.47 -7.63 9.82
C ALA A 4 -22.82 -7.97 9.17
N PHE A 5 -22.96 -9.15 8.57
CA PHE A 5 -24.24 -9.59 7.99
C PHE A 5 -25.33 -9.80 9.04
N GLY A 6 -24.98 -10.30 10.23
CA GLY A 6 -25.93 -10.51 11.33
C GLY A 6 -26.42 -9.20 11.97
N ARG A 7 -25.53 -8.20 12.16
CA ARG A 7 -25.86 -6.97 12.91
C ARG A 7 -26.16 -5.75 12.05
N LEU A 8 -25.49 -5.57 10.91
CA LEU A 8 -25.66 -4.40 10.04
C LEU A 8 -26.74 -4.60 8.97
N HIS A 9 -26.95 -5.84 8.55
CA HIS A 9 -27.95 -6.18 7.52
C HIS A 9 -29.16 -6.94 8.09
N GLY A 10 -29.21 -7.17 9.41
CA GLY A 10 -30.34 -7.81 10.08
C GLY A 10 -30.58 -9.27 9.70
N LEU A 11 -29.63 -9.93 9.02
CA LEU A 11 -29.83 -11.27 8.43
C LEU A 11 -29.68 -12.42 9.44
N GLY A 12 -29.46 -12.10 10.72
CA GLY A 12 -29.43 -13.08 11.82
C GLY A 12 -28.33 -14.15 11.70
N PRO A 13 -28.43 -15.22 12.50
CA PRO A 13 -27.52 -16.37 12.47
C PRO A 13 -27.98 -17.49 11.52
N THR A 14 -29.15 -17.36 10.90
CA THR A 14 -29.77 -18.41 10.08
C THR A 14 -29.00 -18.58 8.77
N PRO A 15 -28.64 -19.80 8.35
CA PRO A 15 -27.98 -20.04 7.07
C PRO A 15 -28.80 -19.54 5.88
N TRP A 16 -28.12 -19.04 4.85
CA TRP A 16 -28.74 -18.68 3.56
C TRP A 16 -29.49 -19.88 2.95
N HIS A 17 -30.78 -19.70 2.67
CA HIS A 17 -31.69 -20.69 2.10
C HIS A 17 -32.71 -20.02 1.17
N SER A 18 -33.41 -20.80 0.36
CA SER A 18 -34.54 -20.30 -0.44
C SER A 18 -35.75 -20.10 0.48
N SER A 19 -36.42 -18.96 0.33
CA SER A 19 -37.67 -18.67 1.04
C SER A 19 -38.74 -19.69 0.63
N GLU A 20 -39.57 -20.11 1.59
CA GLU A 20 -40.60 -21.15 1.38
C GLU A 20 -41.64 -20.73 0.32
N ASP A 21 -41.84 -19.43 0.14
CA ASP A 21 -42.78 -18.85 -0.83
C ASP A 21 -42.18 -18.74 -2.25
N GLY A 22 -40.93 -19.19 -2.45
CA GLY A 22 -40.25 -19.17 -3.76
C GLY A 22 -39.90 -17.79 -4.30
N ALA A 23 -40.23 -16.71 -3.56
CA ALA A 23 -40.08 -15.33 -3.99
C ALA A 23 -38.67 -14.74 -3.74
N GLY A 24 -37.73 -15.51 -3.22
CA GLY A 24 -36.37 -15.03 -2.98
C GLY A 24 -35.51 -15.97 -2.14
N THR A 25 -34.33 -15.48 -1.77
CA THR A 25 -33.39 -16.17 -0.88
C THR A 25 -33.20 -15.35 0.38
N GLU A 26 -33.22 -16.00 1.54
CA GLU A 26 -33.19 -15.39 2.87
C GLU A 26 -32.11 -15.99 3.76
N GLY A 27 -31.73 -15.27 4.83
CA GLY A 27 -30.71 -15.69 5.78
C GLY A 27 -29.34 -15.04 5.57
N ASN A 28 -28.30 -15.58 6.21
CA ASN A 28 -26.96 -15.00 6.25
C ASN A 28 -25.99 -15.80 5.35
N PRO A 29 -25.45 -15.19 4.28
CA PRO A 29 -24.62 -15.91 3.29
C PRO A 29 -23.27 -16.34 3.87
N SER A 30 -22.82 -15.72 4.96
CA SER A 30 -21.52 -16.00 5.58
C SER A 30 -21.50 -17.24 6.50
N VAL A 31 -22.66 -17.84 6.79
CA VAL A 31 -22.81 -19.09 7.57
C VAL A 31 -23.41 -20.23 6.75
N SER A 32 -23.73 -19.98 5.47
CA SER A 32 -24.23 -21.01 4.57
C SER A 32 -23.09 -21.87 4.03
N THR A 33 -23.18 -23.17 4.29
CA THR A 33 -22.28 -24.19 3.74
C THR A 33 -22.46 -24.31 2.23
N GLN A 34 -23.67 -24.07 1.70
CA GLN A 34 -23.96 -24.05 0.26
C GLN A 34 -23.26 -22.88 -0.44
N VAL A 35 -23.38 -21.65 0.09
CA VAL A 35 -22.68 -20.47 -0.46
C VAL A 35 -21.17 -20.65 -0.38
N SER A 36 -20.66 -21.18 0.74
CA SER A 36 -19.22 -21.47 0.90
C SER A 36 -18.73 -22.50 -0.12
N SER A 37 -19.48 -23.58 -0.33
CA SER A 37 -19.17 -24.62 -1.32
C SER A 37 -19.25 -24.07 -2.74
N TYR A 38 -20.23 -23.23 -3.03
CA TYR A 38 -20.37 -22.55 -4.31
C TYR A 38 -19.18 -21.63 -4.58
N MET A 39 -18.77 -20.79 -3.63
CA MET A 39 -17.61 -19.90 -3.77
C MET A 39 -16.31 -20.67 -3.98
N LEU A 40 -16.13 -21.81 -3.30
CA LEU A 40 -15.01 -22.73 -3.55
C LEU A 40 -15.08 -23.34 -4.97
N SER A 41 -16.27 -23.74 -5.43
CA SER A 41 -16.47 -24.26 -6.78
C SER A 41 -16.22 -23.20 -7.86
N LEU A 42 -16.62 -21.95 -7.61
CA LEU A 42 -16.43 -20.81 -8.49
C LEU A 42 -14.94 -20.49 -8.60
N ARG A 43 -14.23 -20.50 -7.46
CA ARG A 43 -12.77 -20.33 -7.43
C ARG A 43 -12.05 -21.45 -8.19
N ARG A 44 -12.50 -22.71 -8.08
CA ARG A 44 -11.95 -23.84 -8.86
C ARG A 44 -12.24 -23.71 -10.35
N ARG A 45 -13.46 -23.30 -10.74
CA ARG A 45 -13.84 -23.05 -12.14
C ARG A 45 -13.07 -21.88 -12.76
N LYS A 46 -12.87 -20.80 -12.00
CA LYS A 46 -12.00 -19.68 -12.41
C LYS A 46 -10.58 -20.17 -12.69
N VAL A 47 -9.99 -20.95 -11.78
CA VAL A 47 -8.67 -21.54 -11.98
C VAL A 47 -8.62 -22.49 -13.19
N GLN A 48 -9.67 -23.32 -13.42
CA GLN A 48 -9.78 -24.18 -14.61
C GLN A 48 -9.91 -23.39 -15.93
N ASN A 49 -10.58 -22.23 -15.89
CA ASN A 49 -10.69 -21.30 -17.01
C ASN A 49 -9.43 -20.44 -17.22
N GLY A 50 -8.35 -20.70 -16.47
CA GLY A 50 -7.10 -19.92 -16.54
C GLY A 50 -7.14 -18.60 -15.78
N GLU A 51 -8.25 -18.26 -15.10
CA GLU A 51 -8.31 -17.14 -14.17
C GLU A 51 -7.59 -17.51 -12.87
N ILE A 52 -6.28 -17.32 -12.85
CA ILE A 52 -5.48 -17.43 -11.64
C ILE A 52 -5.86 -16.24 -10.74
N ALA A 53 -6.14 -16.48 -9.46
CA ALA A 53 -6.27 -15.40 -8.49
C ALA A 53 -4.90 -14.73 -8.35
N VAL A 54 -4.65 -13.69 -9.15
CA VAL A 54 -3.38 -12.99 -9.21
C VAL A 54 -3.23 -12.16 -7.95
N SER A 55 -2.14 -12.38 -7.20
CA SER A 55 -1.76 -11.47 -6.12
C SER A 55 -1.41 -10.10 -6.71
N ALA A 56 -1.81 -9.02 -6.04
CA ALA A 56 -1.51 -7.66 -6.49
C ALA A 56 0.00 -7.49 -6.74
N ARG A 57 0.38 -6.98 -7.92
CA ARG A 57 1.76 -6.70 -8.33
C ARG A 57 2.41 -5.69 -7.39
N ALA A 58 3.70 -5.85 -7.13
CA ALA A 58 4.46 -4.90 -6.32
C ALA A 58 4.55 -3.52 -7.01
N VAL A 59 4.33 -2.45 -6.25
CA VAL A 59 4.78 -1.12 -6.69
C VAL A 59 6.31 -1.09 -6.62
N THR A 60 7.01 -0.67 -7.67
CA THR A 60 8.49 -0.61 -7.64
C THR A 60 8.97 0.79 -7.25
N SER A 61 10.25 0.88 -6.83
CA SER A 61 10.94 2.16 -6.63
C SER A 61 10.89 3.01 -7.90
N ASP A 62 11.15 2.41 -9.07
CA ASP A 62 11.09 3.09 -10.37
C ASP A 62 9.70 3.59 -10.74
N LEU A 63 8.65 2.86 -10.37
CA LEU A 63 7.27 3.33 -10.54
C LEU A 63 7.04 4.60 -9.71
N LEU A 64 7.42 4.60 -8.44
CA LEU A 64 7.31 5.80 -7.58
C LEU A 64 8.20 6.95 -8.08
N LYS A 65 9.33 6.64 -8.72
CA LYS A 65 10.17 7.63 -9.41
C LYS A 65 9.44 8.29 -10.56
N LYS A 66 8.80 7.52 -11.44
CA LYS A 66 7.97 8.07 -12.53
C LYS A 66 6.86 8.98 -12.01
N VAL A 67 6.19 8.57 -10.92
CA VAL A 67 5.15 9.39 -10.26
C VAL A 67 5.74 10.65 -9.65
N TYR A 68 6.90 10.55 -9.00
CA TYR A 68 7.61 11.70 -8.42
C TYR A 68 8.00 12.72 -9.50
N ASP A 69 8.66 12.26 -10.56
CA ASP A 69 9.10 13.09 -11.68
C ASP A 69 7.89 13.75 -12.36
N PHE A 70 6.82 13.00 -12.59
CA PHE A 70 5.57 13.52 -13.12
C PHE A 70 5.00 14.61 -12.20
N ASN A 71 4.92 14.41 -10.89
CA ASN A 71 4.39 15.43 -9.98
C ASN A 71 5.23 16.72 -9.91
N HIS A 72 6.51 16.67 -10.26
CA HIS A 72 7.41 17.84 -10.27
C HIS A 72 7.56 18.50 -11.64
N GLN A 73 7.01 17.90 -12.70
CA GLN A 73 6.94 18.53 -14.01
C GLN A 73 5.87 19.62 -14.01
N THR A 74 6.18 20.76 -14.64
CA THR A 74 5.17 21.77 -14.96
C THR A 74 4.29 21.25 -16.08
N HIS A 75 3.06 20.87 -15.75
CA HIS A 75 2.07 20.45 -16.73
C HIS A 75 1.27 21.65 -17.23
N SER A 76 1.00 21.69 -18.54
CA SER A 76 0.04 22.65 -19.07
C SER A 76 -1.38 22.22 -18.64
N PRO A 77 -2.32 23.14 -18.40
CA PRO A 77 -3.69 22.81 -18.02
C PRO A 77 -4.43 21.88 -19.00
N ALA A 78 -3.96 21.79 -20.25
CA ALA A 78 -4.51 20.92 -21.29
C ALA A 78 -3.99 19.48 -21.25
N ASP A 79 -2.86 19.22 -20.59
CA ASP A 79 -2.20 17.90 -20.52
C ASP A 79 -2.62 17.09 -19.29
N LEU A 80 -3.31 17.73 -18.34
CA LEU A 80 -3.79 17.11 -17.13
C LEU A 80 -5.23 16.64 -17.36
N ASP A 81 -5.46 15.33 -17.28
CA ASP A 81 -6.81 14.82 -17.07
C ASP A 81 -7.41 15.50 -15.82
N ASN A 82 -8.70 15.84 -15.87
CA ASN A 82 -9.41 16.67 -14.89
C ASN A 82 -9.47 16.13 -13.45
N TRP A 83 -8.79 15.04 -13.12
CA TRP A 83 -8.90 14.35 -11.85
C TRP A 83 -7.59 14.53 -11.04
N GLY A 84 -7.61 15.43 -10.05
CA GLY A 84 -6.55 15.55 -9.04
C GLY A 84 -5.50 16.63 -9.31
N GLY A 85 -5.68 17.78 -8.66
CA GLY A 85 -4.73 18.89 -8.68
C GLY A 85 -3.47 18.65 -7.86
N PRO A 86 -2.59 19.67 -7.77
CA PRO A 86 -1.28 19.56 -7.11
C PRO A 86 -1.39 19.17 -5.63
N ARG A 87 -2.42 19.60 -4.91
CA ARG A 87 -2.59 19.28 -3.49
C ARG A 87 -3.02 17.84 -3.29
N ASN A 88 -3.96 17.35 -4.09
CA ASN A 88 -4.35 15.94 -4.07
C ASN A 88 -3.16 15.03 -4.42
N ARG A 89 -2.36 15.40 -5.41
CA ARG A 89 -1.14 14.65 -5.76
C ARG A 89 -0.11 14.63 -4.62
N SER A 90 0.07 15.75 -3.92
CA SER A 90 0.91 15.83 -2.72
C SER A 90 0.40 14.92 -1.59
N LEU A 91 -0.91 14.93 -1.32
CA LEU A 91 -1.56 14.02 -0.37
C LEU A 91 -1.30 12.56 -0.71
N LEU A 92 -1.61 12.17 -1.96
CA LEU A 92 -1.46 10.80 -2.44
C LEU A 92 -0.01 10.34 -2.37
N PHE A 93 0.93 11.18 -2.80
CA PHE A 93 2.35 10.84 -2.80
C PHE A 93 2.90 10.65 -1.37
N SER A 94 2.47 11.49 -0.43
CA SER A 94 2.74 11.30 1.01
C SER A 94 2.18 9.96 1.51
N ALA A 95 0.94 9.62 1.16
CA ALA A 95 0.34 8.35 1.53
C ALA A 95 1.04 7.13 0.88
N PHE A 96 1.46 7.24 -0.39
CA PHE A 96 2.18 6.19 -1.12
C PHE A 96 3.52 5.88 -0.47
N THR A 97 4.31 6.90 -0.18
CA THR A 97 5.64 6.73 0.43
C THR A 97 5.57 6.18 1.85
N LEU A 98 4.57 6.57 2.65
CA LEU A 98 4.32 5.97 3.97
C LEU A 98 3.86 4.51 3.86
N ALA A 99 2.90 4.19 2.97
CA ALA A 99 2.45 2.83 2.73
C ALA A 99 3.62 1.92 2.29
N PHE A 100 4.48 2.46 1.43
CA PHE A 100 5.62 1.77 0.86
C PHE A 100 6.72 1.54 1.91
N ILE A 101 7.25 2.58 2.55
CA ILE A 101 8.38 2.42 3.48
C ILE A 101 7.98 1.74 4.79
N CYS A 102 6.79 2.01 5.33
CA CYS A 102 6.34 1.46 6.62
C CYS A 102 5.56 0.14 6.49
N PHE A 103 5.45 -0.40 5.28
CA PHE A 103 4.72 -1.62 4.97
C PHE A 103 3.24 -1.55 5.39
N LEU A 104 2.61 -0.39 5.32
CA LEU A 104 1.26 -0.19 5.83
C LEU A 104 0.21 -0.64 4.82
N ARG A 105 -0.92 -1.15 5.33
CA ARG A 105 -2.13 -1.28 4.51
C ARG A 105 -2.68 0.11 4.23
N VAL A 106 -3.34 0.28 3.09
CA VAL A 106 -3.99 1.55 2.73
C VAL A 106 -4.91 2.05 3.84
N ASP A 107 -5.77 1.18 4.40
CA ASP A 107 -6.65 1.54 5.52
C ASP A 107 -5.90 2.00 6.77
N GLU A 108 -4.69 1.49 7.02
CA GLU A 108 -3.86 1.90 8.15
C GLU A 108 -3.30 3.30 7.91
N VAL A 109 -2.82 3.60 6.70
CA VAL A 109 -2.31 4.93 6.32
C VAL A 109 -3.39 5.99 6.41
N LEU A 110 -4.56 5.72 5.83
CA LEU A 110 -5.65 6.71 5.74
C LEU A 110 -6.26 7.05 7.12
N LYS A 111 -6.04 6.19 8.12
CA LYS A 111 -6.51 6.40 9.49
C LYS A 111 -5.51 7.12 10.39
N ILE A 112 -4.31 7.44 9.89
CA ILE A 112 -3.31 8.15 10.69
C ILE A 112 -3.82 9.54 11.07
N GLN A 113 -3.73 9.86 12.35
CA GLN A 113 -4.09 11.16 12.91
C GLN A 113 -2.86 11.98 13.31
N PHE A 114 -3.04 13.29 13.49
CA PHE A 114 -1.93 14.19 13.86
C PHE A 114 -1.26 13.81 15.18
N HIS A 115 -2.01 13.34 16.18
CA HIS A 115 -1.45 12.93 17.47
C HIS A 115 -0.60 11.64 17.41
N GLU A 116 -0.69 10.90 16.31
CA GLU A 116 0.12 9.70 16.04
C GLU A 116 1.44 10.03 15.32
N ILE A 117 1.61 11.29 14.90
CA ILE A 117 2.78 11.75 14.18
C ILE A 117 3.55 12.73 15.04
N GLU A 118 4.81 12.43 15.28
CA GLU A 118 5.74 13.31 15.96
C GLU A 118 6.84 13.74 14.99
N ILE A 119 6.91 15.04 14.72
CA ILE A 119 7.96 15.65 13.89
C ILE A 119 9.08 16.08 14.84
N LEU A 120 10.15 15.28 14.93
CA LEU A 120 11.28 15.55 15.82
C LEU A 120 12.24 16.61 15.26
N SER A 121 12.42 16.60 13.94
CA SER A 121 13.28 17.53 13.20
C SER A 121 12.91 17.53 11.72
N GLU A 122 13.49 18.43 10.91
CA GLU A 122 13.25 18.48 9.46
C GLU A 122 13.58 17.16 8.74
N ASP A 123 14.49 16.36 9.31
CA ASP A 123 14.96 15.09 8.77
C ASP A 123 14.41 13.86 9.51
N LYS A 124 13.56 14.02 10.54
CA LYS A 124 13.07 12.88 11.36
C LYS A 124 11.58 12.96 11.64
N LEU A 125 10.91 11.86 11.33
CA LEU A 125 9.48 11.68 11.53
C LEU A 125 9.25 10.38 12.31
N VAL A 126 8.46 10.44 13.38
CA VAL A 126 8.01 9.25 14.09
C VAL A 126 6.53 9.06 13.81
N VAL A 127 6.17 7.86 13.35
CA VAL A 127 4.78 7.47 13.08
C VAL A 127 4.40 6.33 14.00
N SER A 128 3.49 6.59 14.92
CA SER A 128 2.88 5.60 15.79
C SER A 128 1.57 5.14 15.18
N LEU A 129 1.22 3.86 15.30
CA LEU A 129 -0.08 3.37 14.82
C LEU A 129 -0.97 3.04 16.02
N PRO A 130 -2.26 3.42 15.99
CA PRO A 130 -3.17 3.14 17.09
C PRO A 130 -3.55 1.66 17.15
N PHE A 131 -3.57 0.98 16.00
CA PHE A 131 -3.95 -0.42 15.88
C PHE A 131 -3.29 -1.04 14.64
N ARG A 132 -2.79 -2.27 14.79
CA ARG A 132 -2.35 -3.12 13.67
C ARG A 132 -3.17 -4.40 13.66
N LYS A 133 -3.72 -4.74 12.49
CA LYS A 133 -4.53 -5.96 12.31
C LYS A 133 -3.76 -7.26 12.63
N THR A 134 -2.44 -7.21 12.61
CA THR A 134 -1.55 -8.36 12.86
C THR A 134 -1.04 -8.43 14.29
N ASP A 135 -1.39 -7.48 15.15
CA ASP A 135 -0.87 -7.39 16.51
C ASP A 135 -1.97 -7.73 17.52
N GLN A 136 -1.90 -8.93 18.10
CA GLN A 136 -2.86 -9.38 19.11
C GLN A 136 -2.49 -8.92 20.53
N PHE A 137 -1.29 -8.35 20.74
CA PHE A 137 -0.74 -8.08 22.07
C PHE A 137 -0.43 -6.60 22.38
N GLY A 138 -0.67 -5.68 21.44
CA GLY A 138 -0.83 -4.26 21.74
C GLY A 138 0.45 -3.43 21.92
N ASP A 139 1.64 -3.99 21.65
CA ASP A 139 2.92 -3.26 21.74
C ASP A 139 3.47 -2.92 20.35
N ILE A 140 2.76 -2.04 19.63
CA ILE A 140 3.16 -1.62 18.28
C ILE A 140 4.31 -0.62 18.41
N LYS A 141 5.52 -1.07 18.07
CA LYS A 141 6.69 -0.19 18.00
C LYS A 141 6.48 0.92 16.95
N PRO A 142 6.81 2.18 17.28
CA PRO A 142 6.68 3.29 16.34
C PRO A 142 7.70 3.21 15.20
N PHE A 143 7.34 3.78 14.05
CA PHE A 143 8.21 3.89 12.89
C PHE A 143 9.09 5.13 13.03
N HIS A 144 10.37 4.92 13.35
CA HIS A 144 11.36 5.99 13.34
C HIS A 144 11.91 6.18 11.92
N LEU A 145 11.41 7.19 11.23
CA LEU A 145 11.78 7.51 9.85
C LEU A 145 12.82 8.62 9.85
N LYS A 146 13.87 8.42 9.05
CA LYS A 146 14.85 9.45 8.71
C LYS A 146 14.67 9.83 7.24
N ALA A 147 14.93 11.10 6.91
CA ALA A 147 14.98 11.54 5.54
C ALA A 147 15.98 10.69 4.77
N LEU A 148 15.52 10.08 3.68
CA LEU A 148 16.37 9.26 2.83
C LEU A 148 17.37 10.14 2.08
N ARG A 149 18.40 9.52 1.51
CA ARG A 149 19.37 10.25 0.68
C ARG A 149 18.70 10.85 -0.58
N PRO A 150 19.30 11.87 -1.22
CA PRO A 150 18.72 12.53 -2.39
C PRO A 150 18.36 11.58 -3.53
N GLU A 151 19.13 10.50 -3.72
CA GLU A 151 18.90 9.50 -4.78
C GLU A 151 17.60 8.71 -4.57
N TYR A 152 17.10 8.66 -3.34
CA TYR A 152 15.88 7.97 -2.94
C TYR A 152 14.76 8.96 -2.57
N GLN A 153 14.82 10.21 -3.06
CA GLN A 153 13.81 11.22 -2.77
C GLN A 153 12.40 10.81 -3.21
N HIS A 154 12.29 10.03 -4.28
CA HIS A 154 11.03 9.53 -4.83
C HIS A 154 10.34 8.47 -3.96
N VAL A 155 11.04 7.91 -2.97
CA VAL A 155 10.47 6.98 -1.98
C VAL A 155 10.56 7.53 -0.55
N CYS A 156 10.93 8.80 -0.37
CA CYS A 156 11.22 9.38 0.94
C CYS A 156 9.95 9.89 1.65
N PRO A 157 9.44 9.19 2.69
CA PRO A 157 8.22 9.58 3.38
C PRO A 157 8.37 10.89 4.14
N VAL A 158 9.56 11.18 4.70
CA VAL A 158 9.78 12.43 5.47
C VAL A 158 9.60 13.66 4.58
N ARG A 159 10.16 13.65 3.37
CA ARG A 159 10.04 14.78 2.42
C ARG A 159 8.63 14.91 1.86
N ALA A 160 8.03 13.79 1.45
CA ALA A 160 6.67 13.78 0.94
C ALA A 160 5.66 14.24 2.00
N PHE A 161 5.85 13.80 3.25
CA PHE A 161 5.04 14.21 4.37
C PHE A 161 5.21 15.69 4.70
N ALA A 162 6.45 16.20 4.72
CA ALA A 162 6.71 17.63 4.94
C ALA A 162 5.99 18.51 3.90
N ALA A 163 6.04 18.12 2.61
CA ALA A 163 5.32 18.83 1.55
C ALA A 163 3.79 18.82 1.79
N TRP A 164 3.24 17.70 2.24
CA TRP A 164 1.80 17.61 2.56
C TRP A 164 1.41 18.45 3.79
N VAL A 165 2.25 18.45 4.84
CA VAL A 165 2.03 19.27 6.04
C VAL A 165 2.00 20.76 5.73
N MET A 166 2.81 21.22 4.78
CA MET A 166 2.76 22.62 4.33
C MET A 166 1.38 22.98 3.77
N VAL A 167 0.80 22.10 2.94
CA VAL A 167 -0.57 22.28 2.45
C VAL A 167 -1.58 22.29 3.59
N LEU A 168 -1.50 21.37 4.55
CA LEU A 168 -2.42 21.35 5.69
C LEU A 168 -2.34 22.63 6.54
N LYS A 169 -1.14 23.21 6.68
CA LYS A 169 -0.93 24.49 7.36
C LYS A 169 -1.61 25.66 6.64
N GLU A 170 -1.61 25.68 5.31
CA GLU A 170 -2.32 26.71 4.51
C GLU A 170 -3.83 26.73 4.81
N PHE A 171 -4.42 25.56 5.09
CA PHE A 171 -5.84 25.43 5.44
C PHE A 171 -6.10 25.45 6.96
N ASN A 172 -5.08 25.77 7.77
CA ASN A 172 -5.15 25.79 9.25
C ASN A 172 -5.63 24.46 9.87
N ILE A 173 -5.28 23.33 9.24
CA ILE A 173 -5.61 21.98 9.74
C ILE A 173 -4.45 21.51 10.63
N LYS A 174 -4.71 21.32 11.93
CA LYS A 174 -3.69 20.95 12.93
C LYS A 174 -4.04 19.69 13.74
N GLU A 175 -5.24 19.17 13.58
CA GLU A 175 -5.76 18.05 14.38
C GLU A 175 -6.59 17.07 13.53
N GLY A 176 -6.88 15.89 14.09
CA GLY A 176 -7.68 14.85 13.43
C GLY A 176 -6.91 14.04 12.39
N TYR A 177 -7.61 13.55 11.35
CA TYR A 177 -7.02 12.76 10.27
C TYR A 177 -6.09 13.60 9.39
N VAL A 178 -4.94 13.01 9.05
CA VAL A 178 -3.94 13.64 8.19
C VAL A 178 -4.28 13.50 6.71
N PHE A 179 -4.87 12.35 6.33
CA PHE A 179 -5.28 12.04 4.96
C PHE A 179 -6.78 12.22 4.80
N ARG A 180 -7.20 13.48 4.68
CA ARG A 180 -8.62 13.85 4.57
C ARG A 180 -9.15 13.68 3.15
N ARG A 181 -10.48 13.61 3.03
CA ARG A 181 -11.14 13.76 1.73
C ARG A 181 -10.83 15.12 1.11
N MET A 182 -10.72 15.17 -0.21
CA MET A 182 -10.52 16.40 -0.98
C MET A 182 -11.82 16.79 -1.68
N ASP A 183 -12.09 18.10 -1.78
CA ASP A 183 -13.19 18.64 -2.57
C ASP A 183 -12.84 18.74 -4.08
N THR A 184 -13.80 19.19 -4.88
CA THR A 184 -13.63 19.38 -6.33
C THR A 184 -12.70 20.54 -6.69
N GLN A 185 -12.36 21.41 -5.73
CA GLN A 185 -11.45 22.54 -5.91
C GLN A 185 -10.03 22.21 -5.41
N ASP A 186 -9.71 20.93 -5.24
CA ASP A 186 -8.42 20.44 -4.76
C ASP A 186 -8.07 20.96 -3.37
N ARG A 187 -9.04 21.03 -2.46
CA ARG A 187 -8.86 21.44 -1.06
C ARG A 187 -9.19 20.32 -0.10
N PRO A 188 -8.41 20.13 0.99
CA PRO A 188 -8.77 19.20 2.04
C PRO A 188 -10.06 19.66 2.73
N LEU A 189 -11.01 18.74 2.92
CA LEU A 189 -12.25 19.06 3.61
C LEU A 189 -11.97 19.40 5.08
N SER A 190 -12.67 20.43 5.58
CA SER A 190 -12.61 20.82 6.99
C SER A 190 -13.24 19.78 7.90
N ASN A 191 -14.15 18.95 7.37
CA ASN A 191 -14.71 17.83 8.12
C ASN A 191 -13.59 16.83 8.46
N ASN A 192 -13.56 16.36 9.70
CA ASN A 192 -12.56 15.40 10.15
C ASN A 192 -12.88 13.99 9.64
N GLN A 193 -12.94 13.81 8.32
CA GLN A 193 -13.24 12.55 7.66
C GLN A 193 -12.05 12.07 6.82
N PRO A 194 -11.58 10.83 7.04
CA PRO A 194 -10.49 10.28 6.25
C PRO A 194 -10.98 9.97 4.83
N MET A 195 -10.05 9.98 3.88
CA MET A 195 -10.27 9.42 2.55
C MET A 195 -10.61 7.93 2.67
N THR A 196 -11.52 7.42 1.84
CA THR A 196 -11.82 5.98 1.83
C THR A 196 -10.80 5.22 0.99
N SER A 197 -10.60 3.94 1.31
CA SER A 197 -9.71 3.08 0.52
C SER A 197 -10.14 2.93 -0.94
N GLU A 198 -11.44 3.00 -1.21
CA GLU A 198 -11.97 3.02 -2.59
C GLU A 198 -11.54 4.27 -3.35
N GLN A 199 -11.71 5.45 -2.75
CA GLN A 199 -11.27 6.73 -3.33
C GLN A 199 -9.75 6.75 -3.54
N PHE A 200 -9.00 6.23 -2.58
CA PHE A 200 -7.55 6.11 -2.69
C PHE A 200 -7.14 5.20 -3.85
N LEU A 201 -7.78 4.03 -4.00
CA LEU A 201 -7.48 3.11 -5.10
C LEU A 201 -7.84 3.70 -6.45
N GLU A 202 -9.00 4.34 -6.58
CA GLU A 202 -9.40 5.03 -7.81
C GLU A 202 -8.36 6.07 -8.21
N ARG A 203 -7.97 6.94 -7.27
CA ARG A 203 -6.96 7.97 -7.51
C ARG A 203 -5.60 7.37 -7.83
N PHE A 204 -5.22 6.29 -7.16
CA PHE A 204 -3.97 5.59 -7.45
C PHE A 204 -3.96 5.00 -8.86
N ARG A 205 -5.05 4.37 -9.31
CA ARG A 205 -5.14 3.83 -10.67
C ARG A 205 -4.99 4.92 -11.70
N ASN A 206 -5.65 6.05 -11.48
CA ASN A 206 -5.53 7.13 -12.43
C ASN A 206 -4.12 7.75 -12.38
N THR A 207 -3.43 7.79 -11.23
CA THR A 207 -2.01 8.21 -11.16
C THR A 207 -1.12 7.27 -11.97
N LEU A 208 -1.44 5.97 -12.02
CA LEU A 208 -0.73 5.04 -12.89
C LEU A 208 -0.97 5.33 -14.37
N LEU A 209 -2.19 5.71 -14.76
CA LEU A 209 -2.52 6.12 -16.12
C LEU A 209 -1.74 7.38 -16.54
N ASP A 210 -1.63 8.37 -15.65
CA ASP A 210 -0.83 9.58 -15.88
C ASP A 210 0.63 9.27 -16.25
N VAL A 211 1.22 8.24 -15.62
CA VAL A 211 2.59 7.78 -15.90
C VAL A 211 2.65 6.65 -16.93
N LYS A 212 1.55 6.38 -17.65
CA LYS A 212 1.41 5.38 -18.71
C LYS A 212 1.70 3.95 -18.26
N ILE A 213 1.26 3.60 -17.05
CA ILE A 213 1.34 2.25 -16.47
C ILE A 213 -0.05 1.66 -16.34
N ASP A 214 -0.22 0.39 -16.74
CA ASP A 214 -1.48 -0.33 -16.58
C ASP A 214 -1.84 -0.48 -15.09
N PRO A 215 -3.00 0.05 -14.64
CA PRO A 215 -3.41 -0.05 -13.24
C PRO A 215 -3.97 -1.42 -12.83
N TYR A 216 -4.36 -2.28 -13.78
CA TYR A 216 -5.07 -3.53 -13.50
C TYR A 216 -4.38 -4.48 -12.49
N PRO A 217 -3.05 -4.70 -12.56
CA PRO A 217 -2.40 -5.66 -11.66
C PRO A 217 -2.16 -5.09 -10.24
N TYR A 218 -2.44 -3.81 -9.99
CA TYR A 218 -2.15 -3.16 -8.71
C TYR A 218 -3.38 -3.05 -7.79
N GLY A 219 -3.14 -3.09 -6.47
CA GLY A 219 -4.18 -3.00 -5.46
C GLY A 219 -3.64 -2.56 -4.08
N THR A 220 -4.45 -2.74 -3.03
CA THR A 220 -4.14 -2.21 -1.68
C THR A 220 -2.88 -2.81 -1.05
N HIS A 221 -2.47 -4.01 -1.49
CA HIS A 221 -1.27 -4.69 -1.00
C HIS A 221 -0.01 -4.40 -1.82
N SER A 222 -0.13 -3.70 -2.96
CA SER A 222 0.99 -3.45 -3.87
C SER A 222 2.09 -2.61 -3.24
N PHE A 223 1.75 -1.61 -2.42
CA PHE A 223 2.72 -0.77 -1.70
C PHE A 223 3.50 -1.56 -0.66
N ARG A 224 2.80 -2.33 0.18
CA ARG A 224 3.41 -3.15 1.23
C ARG A 224 4.37 -4.18 0.65
N ARG A 225 4.00 -4.75 -0.50
CA ARG A 225 4.85 -5.68 -1.25
C ARG A 225 6.08 -4.99 -1.83
N GLY A 226 5.84 -3.89 -2.54
CA GLY A 226 6.86 -3.05 -3.16
C GLY A 226 7.92 -2.58 -2.19
N GLY A 227 7.51 -2.05 -1.06
CA GLY A 227 8.42 -1.61 -0.01
C GLY A 227 9.27 -2.75 0.53
N CYS A 228 8.67 -3.94 0.72
CA CYS A 228 9.39 -5.12 1.19
C CYS A 228 10.50 -5.51 0.20
N GLN A 229 10.18 -5.55 -1.09
CA GLN A 229 11.14 -5.82 -2.15
C GLN A 229 12.21 -4.73 -2.24
N PHE A 230 11.84 -3.45 -2.18
CA PHE A 230 12.78 -2.34 -2.18
C PHE A 230 13.78 -2.42 -1.02
N LEU A 231 13.31 -2.60 0.21
CA LEU A 231 14.21 -2.68 1.36
C LEU A 231 15.08 -3.95 1.32
N ALA A 232 14.55 -5.07 0.80
CA ALA A 232 15.30 -6.32 0.67
C ALA A 232 16.34 -6.30 -0.47
N GLN A 233 15.96 -5.78 -1.64
CA GLN A 233 16.73 -5.87 -2.87
C GLN A 233 17.60 -4.63 -3.09
N GLU A 234 17.08 -3.42 -2.89
CA GLU A 234 17.87 -2.20 -3.13
C GLU A 234 18.67 -1.78 -1.89
N LEU A 235 18.06 -1.86 -0.70
CA LEU A 235 18.74 -1.50 0.57
C LEU A 235 19.34 -2.70 1.31
N ARG A 236 19.20 -3.91 0.78
CA ARG A 236 19.81 -5.15 1.31
C ARG A 236 19.51 -5.41 2.79
N TRP A 237 18.29 -5.11 3.24
CA TRP A 237 17.89 -5.40 4.61
C TRP A 237 17.76 -6.92 4.83
N PRO A 238 18.34 -7.45 5.92
CA PRO A 238 18.17 -8.87 6.24
C PRO A 238 16.70 -9.16 6.60
N LEU A 239 16.26 -10.38 6.29
CA LEU A 239 14.87 -10.82 6.50
C LEU A 239 14.36 -10.56 7.92
N LYS A 240 15.21 -10.79 8.93
CA LYS A 240 14.88 -10.52 10.34
C LYS A 240 14.47 -9.06 10.57
N ARG A 241 15.25 -8.11 10.02
CA ARG A 241 14.95 -6.67 10.13
C ARG A 241 13.65 -6.31 9.41
N LEU A 242 13.38 -6.93 8.26
CA LEU A 242 12.13 -6.74 7.53
C LEU A 242 10.91 -7.26 8.31
N CYS A 243 11.02 -8.42 8.96
CA CYS A 243 9.97 -8.96 9.82
C CYS A 243 9.68 -8.05 11.02
N GLU A 244 10.73 -7.62 11.72
CA GLU A 244 10.63 -6.70 12.86
C GLU A 244 9.98 -5.36 12.46
N TRP A 245 10.39 -4.78 11.32
CA TRP A 245 9.82 -3.54 10.79
C TRP A 245 8.36 -3.71 10.33
N GLY A 246 8.08 -4.80 9.61
CA GLY A 246 6.75 -5.09 9.08
C GLY A 246 5.74 -5.56 10.12
N GLY A 247 6.16 -5.86 11.35
CA GLY A 247 5.31 -6.52 12.34
C GLY A 247 4.84 -7.90 11.86
N TRP A 248 5.72 -8.63 11.19
CA TRP A 248 5.48 -10.00 10.73
C TRP A 248 6.16 -10.99 11.67
N SER A 249 5.58 -12.18 11.81
CA SER A 249 6.21 -13.25 12.59
C SER A 249 7.58 -13.61 12.01
N THR A 250 8.54 -13.80 12.91
CA THR A 250 9.89 -14.30 12.59
C THR A 250 9.94 -15.82 12.45
N GLU A 251 8.85 -16.51 12.80
CA GLU A 251 8.76 -17.96 12.62
C GLU A 251 8.55 -18.30 11.14
N PHE A 252 9.46 -19.12 10.59
CA PHE A 252 9.47 -19.51 9.17
C PHE A 252 8.22 -20.29 8.74
N THR A 253 7.43 -20.81 9.67
CA THR A 253 6.11 -21.41 9.43
C THR A 253 5.13 -20.40 8.82
N HIS A 254 5.33 -19.10 9.06
CA HIS A 254 4.55 -18.02 8.49
C HIS A 254 5.19 -17.48 7.20
N LEU A 255 4.86 -18.12 6.06
CA LEU A 255 5.29 -17.74 4.70
C LEU A 255 4.78 -16.37 4.19
N THR A 256 4.25 -15.52 5.07
CA THR A 256 3.67 -14.23 4.70
C THR A 256 4.70 -13.30 4.06
N ILE A 257 5.91 -13.22 4.62
CA ILE A 257 6.98 -12.40 4.05
C ILE A 257 7.48 -12.95 2.70
N VAL A 258 7.56 -14.27 2.55
CA VAL A 258 7.96 -14.93 1.29
C VAL A 258 6.98 -14.59 0.17
N LYS A 259 5.67 -14.54 0.46
CA LYS A 259 4.65 -14.09 -0.52
C LYS A 259 4.84 -12.64 -0.95
N TYR A 260 5.40 -11.79 -0.08
CA TYR A 260 5.71 -10.41 -0.45
C TYR A 260 7.02 -10.28 -1.23
N LEU A 261 8.01 -11.14 -0.96
CA LEU A 261 9.29 -11.11 -1.67
C LEU A 261 9.23 -11.77 -3.04
N ILE A 262 8.49 -12.88 -3.18
CA ILE A 262 8.50 -13.71 -4.39
C ILE A 262 7.07 -13.80 -4.95
N SER A 263 6.89 -13.31 -6.17
CA SER A 263 5.66 -13.48 -6.94
C SER A 263 5.93 -13.87 -8.37
N TRP A 264 5.01 -14.65 -8.92
CA TRP A 264 4.94 -14.88 -10.36
C TRP A 264 4.38 -13.67 -11.16
N ASN A 265 3.71 -12.70 -10.52
CA ASN A 265 3.09 -11.53 -11.16
C ASN A 265 3.98 -10.28 -11.09
N ASP A 266 5.10 -10.37 -10.37
CA ASP A 266 6.10 -9.31 -10.36
C ASP A 266 7.04 -9.55 -11.55
N GLU A 267 7.49 -8.47 -12.19
CA GLU A 267 8.48 -8.60 -13.27
C GLU A 267 9.78 -9.16 -12.70
N PRO A 268 10.39 -10.18 -13.33
CA PRO A 268 11.70 -10.67 -12.92
C PRO A 268 12.67 -9.50 -12.90
N SER A 269 13.41 -9.34 -11.80
CA SER A 269 14.45 -8.31 -11.72
C SER A 269 15.59 -8.58 -12.70
N GLU A 270 15.76 -9.83 -13.15
CA GLU A 270 16.88 -10.29 -13.95
C GLU A 270 16.47 -11.42 -14.88
N ASP A 271 17.06 -11.46 -16.07
CA ASP A 271 16.92 -12.57 -17.01
C ASP A 271 17.58 -13.82 -16.46
N ARG A 272 16.95 -14.98 -16.70
CA ARG A 272 17.39 -16.26 -16.13
C ARG A 272 18.79 -16.67 -16.59
N GLU A 273 19.20 -16.24 -17.79
CA GLU A 273 20.52 -16.50 -18.36
C GLU A 273 21.64 -15.79 -17.57
N GLU A 274 21.32 -14.69 -16.90
CA GLU A 274 22.27 -13.91 -16.10
C GLU A 274 22.52 -14.52 -14.71
N PHE A 275 21.71 -15.49 -14.26
CA PHE A 275 21.81 -16.04 -12.90
C PHE A 275 23.15 -16.72 -12.62
N PHE A 276 23.80 -17.26 -13.65
CA PHE A 276 25.11 -17.94 -13.53
C PHE A 276 26.24 -17.14 -14.20
N ASN A 277 25.98 -15.91 -14.64
CA ASN A 277 27.00 -15.05 -15.22
C ASN A 277 27.90 -14.49 -14.12
N MET A 278 28.99 -15.21 -13.80
CA MET A 278 29.94 -14.81 -12.76
C MET A 278 30.81 -13.60 -13.14
N ASP A 279 30.89 -13.30 -14.44
CA ASP A 279 31.66 -12.16 -14.97
C ASP A 279 30.85 -10.86 -14.98
N ARG A 280 29.59 -10.90 -14.52
CA ARG A 280 28.69 -9.75 -14.56
C ARG A 280 29.18 -8.65 -13.61
N PRO A 281 29.26 -7.39 -14.08
CA PRO A 281 29.59 -6.27 -13.23
C PRO A 281 28.52 -6.13 -12.12
N PRO A 282 28.91 -5.84 -10.87
CA PRO A 282 27.98 -5.66 -9.77
C PRO A 282 26.99 -4.52 -10.06
N ALA A 283 25.69 -4.82 -9.97
CA ALA A 283 24.61 -3.94 -10.44
C ALA A 283 24.56 -2.57 -9.73
N LEU A 284 24.92 -2.51 -8.43
CA LEU A 284 24.96 -1.29 -7.64
C LEU A 284 26.09 -1.38 -6.60
N LYS A 285 26.93 -0.34 -6.49
CA LYS A 285 27.83 -0.16 -5.34
C LYS A 285 26.98 0.06 -4.09
N CYS A 286 27.21 -0.72 -3.04
CA CYS A 286 26.60 -0.45 -1.75
C CYS A 286 27.12 0.91 -1.25
N TRP A 287 26.25 1.90 -1.20
CA TRP A 287 26.60 3.25 -0.79
C TRP A 287 26.91 3.40 0.72
N VAL A 288 26.79 2.32 1.51
CA VAL A 288 27.15 2.32 2.94
C VAL A 288 28.60 1.86 3.13
N CYS A 289 29.05 0.85 2.39
CA CYS A 289 30.39 0.29 2.54
C CYS A 289 31.27 0.45 1.30
N GLY A 290 30.77 1.07 0.23
CA GLY A 290 31.46 1.25 -1.06
C GLY A 290 31.70 -0.05 -1.84
N ARG A 291 31.34 -1.21 -1.28
CA ARG A 291 31.57 -2.51 -1.90
C ARG A 291 30.53 -2.77 -2.98
N SER A 292 31.02 -3.22 -4.12
CA SER A 292 30.22 -3.74 -5.21
C SER A 292 30.47 -5.26 -5.25
N CYS A 293 29.77 -6.02 -4.40
CA CYS A 293 29.72 -7.47 -4.59
C CYS A 293 28.27 -7.93 -4.60
N HIS A 294 28.05 -9.05 -5.27
CA HIS A 294 26.78 -9.79 -5.28
C HIS A 294 26.42 -10.41 -3.92
N CYS A 295 27.25 -10.20 -2.89
CA CYS A 295 27.35 -10.97 -1.66
C CYS A 295 27.21 -10.16 -0.36
N ALA A 296 26.86 -8.87 -0.41
CA ALA A 296 26.80 -7.97 0.75
C ALA A 296 25.46 -7.24 0.87
#